data_AF-A0A3S1A579-F1
#
_entry.id   AF-A0A3S1A579-F1
#
_cell.length_a   1.000
_cell.length_b   1.000
_cell.length_c   1.000
_cell.angle_alpha   90.00
_cell.angle_beta   90.00
_cell.angle_gamma   90.00
#
_symmetry.space_group_name_H-M   'P 1'
#
loop_
_entity.id
_entity.type
_entity.pdbx_description
1 polymer ?
#
loop_
_entity_poly.entity_id
_entity_poly.type
_entity_poly.pdbx_seq_one_letter_code
_entity_poly.pdbx_strand_id
1 'polypeptide(L)'
;MTVRALAKPSSSDITVTLKRLVALLEEDETDEYGILQPSQKAFKLAMRLVVDAYEAIGDLFPRASVSTDEKGGIRLTWSKQAPDAEVRLVCPADLEQQAYLYHEMGDNYAVERDVTASMLVYWLEWLNQA
;
A
#
# COMPACT_ATOMS: atom_id res chain seq x y z
N MET A 1 15.44 31.41 -1.88
CA MET A 1 15.57 30.03 -1.38
C MET A 1 14.32 29.73 -0.58
N THR A 2 13.38 28.99 -1.15
CA THR A 2 12.11 28.68 -0.50
C THR A 2 12.24 27.30 0.11
N VAL A 3 12.26 27.23 1.44
CA VAL A 3 12.28 25.96 2.17
C VAL A 3 10.93 25.28 1.92
N ARG A 4 10.93 24.16 1.19
CA ARG A 4 9.76 23.30 1.01
C ARG A 4 9.36 22.85 2.41
N ALA A 5 8.21 23.31 2.90
CA ALA A 5 7.65 22.79 4.13
C ALA A 5 7.41 21.30 3.90
N LEU A 6 8.18 20.43 4.57
CA LEU A 6 7.79 19.04 4.73
C LEU A 6 6.43 19.10 5.42
N ALA A 7 5.38 18.71 4.69
CA ALA A 7 4.08 18.49 5.30
C ALA A 7 4.32 17.51 6.45
N LYS A 8 4.15 17.96 7.69
CA LYS A 8 4.27 17.09 8.86
C LYS A 8 3.24 15.98 8.64
N PRO A 9 3.67 14.73 8.47
CA PRO A 9 2.70 13.68 8.40
C PRO A 9 2.13 13.55 9.80
N SER A 10 0.85 13.89 9.92
CA SER A 10 0.13 13.67 11.16
C SER A 10 -0.21 12.18 11.21
N SER A 11 -0.21 11.58 12.40
CA SER A 11 -0.82 10.28 12.76
C SER A 11 -2.17 9.93 12.07
N SER A 12 -2.81 10.87 11.36
CA SER A 12 -3.97 10.63 10.51
C SER A 12 -3.71 9.78 9.25
N ASP A 13 -2.51 9.78 8.65
CA ASP A 13 -2.34 9.14 7.33
C ASP A 13 -2.40 7.61 7.40
N ILE A 14 -1.71 7.00 8.35
CA ILE A 14 -1.88 5.57 8.65
C ILE A 14 -3.32 5.26 9.04
N THR A 15 -3.95 6.12 9.84
CA THR A 15 -5.36 5.93 10.27
C THR A 15 -6.29 5.90 9.07
N VAL A 16 -6.05 6.73 8.06
CA VAL A 16 -6.81 6.72 6.79
C VAL A 16 -6.59 5.41 6.04
N THR A 17 -5.34 4.95 5.92
CA THR A 17 -5.03 3.67 5.25
C THR A 17 -5.68 2.48 5.95
N LEU A 18 -5.60 2.40 7.29
CA LEU A 18 -6.22 1.33 8.07
C LEU A 18 -7.75 1.36 7.96
N LYS A 19 -8.38 2.55 8.03
CA LYS A 19 -9.82 2.69 7.81
C LYS A 19 -10.24 2.21 6.43
N ARG A 20 -9.46 2.52 5.39
CA ARG A 20 -9.72 2.05 4.02
C ARG A 20 -9.60 0.54 3.89
N LEU A 21 -8.60 -0.08 4.53
CA LEU A 21 -8.50 -1.54 4.59
C LEU A 21 -9.73 -2.16 5.25
N VAL A 22 -10.16 -1.63 6.40
CA VAL A 22 -11.33 -2.13 7.12
C VAL A 22 -12.61 -1.95 6.30
N ALA A 23 -12.77 -0.81 5.62
CA ALA A 23 -13.93 -0.54 4.77
C ALA A 23 -14.12 -1.59 3.66
N LEU A 24 -13.04 -2.19 3.14
CA LEU A 24 -13.14 -3.27 2.16
C LEU A 24 -13.90 -4.51 2.69
N LEU A 25 -13.93 -4.73 4.00
CA LEU A 25 -14.69 -5.82 4.61
C LEU A 25 -16.20 -5.52 4.70
N GLU A 26 -16.59 -4.28 4.48
CA GLU A 26 -17.98 -3.82 4.55
C GLU A 26 -18.63 -3.70 3.16
N GLU A 27 -17.85 -3.88 2.08
CA GLU A 27 -18.35 -3.93 0.70
C GLU A 27 -19.28 -5.14 0.48
N ASP A 28 -20.09 -5.11 -0.58
CA ASP A 28 -20.84 -6.30 -1.01
C ASP A 28 -19.87 -7.45 -1.35
N GLU A 29 -20.28 -8.72 -1.24
CA GLU A 29 -19.36 -9.83 -1.51
C GLU A 29 -18.84 -9.82 -2.96
N THR A 30 -19.73 -9.55 -3.92
CA THR A 30 -19.44 -9.54 -5.36
C THR A 30 -20.34 -8.56 -6.11
N ASP A 31 -19.87 -8.04 -7.24
CA ASP A 31 -20.67 -7.35 -8.25
C ASP A 31 -20.55 -8.02 -9.64
N GLU A 32 -20.94 -7.32 -10.70
CA GLU A 32 -20.82 -7.81 -12.08
C GLU A 32 -19.37 -7.95 -12.59
N TYR A 33 -18.39 -7.36 -11.89
CA TYR A 33 -16.98 -7.36 -12.23
C TYR A 33 -16.14 -8.30 -11.36
N GLY A 34 -16.68 -8.85 -10.28
CA GLY A 34 -16.06 -9.93 -9.51
C GLY A 34 -16.23 -9.77 -8.01
N ILE A 35 -15.21 -10.21 -7.26
CA ILE A 35 -15.19 -10.15 -5.79
C ILE A 35 -14.81 -8.72 -5.35
N LEU A 36 -15.59 -8.11 -4.47
CA LEU A 36 -15.27 -6.79 -3.89
C LEU A 36 -14.65 -6.89 -2.50
N GLN A 37 -15.06 -7.88 -1.71
CA GLN A 37 -14.47 -8.13 -0.40
C GLN A 37 -13.12 -8.82 -0.50
N PRO A 38 -12.13 -8.45 0.32
CA PRO A 38 -10.84 -9.11 0.29
C PRO A 38 -10.94 -10.50 0.91
N SER A 39 -10.17 -11.43 0.37
CA SER A 39 -9.93 -12.70 1.05
C SER A 39 -9.30 -12.45 2.43
N GLN A 40 -9.58 -13.34 3.39
CA GLN A 40 -8.97 -13.24 4.72
C GLN A 40 -7.43 -13.29 4.68
N LYS A 41 -6.85 -14.04 3.73
CA LYS A 41 -5.39 -14.10 3.52
C LYS A 41 -4.86 -12.72 3.14
N ALA A 42 -5.42 -12.12 2.09
CA ALA A 42 -4.99 -10.81 1.59
C ALA A 42 -5.14 -9.74 2.67
N PHE A 43 -6.26 -9.70 3.37
CA PHE A 43 -6.51 -8.75 4.45
C PHE A 43 -5.51 -8.87 5.60
N LYS A 44 -5.28 -10.09 6.12
CA LYS A 44 -4.31 -10.32 7.22
C LYS A 44 -2.89 -9.94 6.81
N LEU A 45 -2.50 -10.29 5.58
CA LEU A 45 -1.16 -9.98 5.07
C LEU A 45 -0.95 -8.47 4.88
N ALA A 46 -1.91 -7.79 4.27
CA ALA A 46 -1.87 -6.34 4.08
C ALA A 46 -1.83 -5.60 5.42
N MET A 47 -2.73 -5.95 6.35
CA MET A 47 -2.76 -5.36 7.70
C MET A 47 -1.42 -5.54 8.42
N ARG A 48 -0.86 -6.75 8.42
CA ARG A 48 0.44 -7.02 9.05
C ARG A 48 1.54 -6.14 8.45
N LEU A 49 1.72 -6.17 7.12
CA LEU A 49 2.79 -5.42 6.46
C LEU A 49 2.67 -3.91 6.69
N VAL A 50 1.44 -3.37 6.66
CA VAL A 50 1.17 -1.95 6.88
C VAL A 50 1.46 -1.54 8.33
N VAL A 51 0.98 -2.32 9.31
CA VAL A 51 1.22 -2.02 10.73
C VAL A 51 2.70 -2.15 11.06
N ASP A 52 3.35 -3.24 10.67
CA ASP A 52 4.79 -3.45 10.90
C ASP A 52 5.64 -2.34 10.28
N ALA A 53 5.29 -1.89 9.07
CA ALA A 53 5.98 -0.78 8.42
C ALA A 53 5.74 0.55 9.14
N TYR A 54 4.51 0.83 9.58
CA TYR A 54 4.20 2.02 10.38
C TYR A 54 4.94 2.02 11.71
N GLU A 55 5.04 0.88 12.40
CA GLU A 55 5.82 0.77 13.64
C GLU A 55 7.31 1.13 13.42
N ALA A 56 7.85 0.89 12.22
CA ALA A 56 9.23 1.18 11.88
C ALA A 56 9.47 2.66 11.48
N ILE A 57 8.63 3.26 10.63
CA ILE A 57 8.83 4.64 10.11
C ILE A 57 8.00 5.71 10.81
N GLY A 58 7.05 5.30 11.65
CA GLY A 58 6.16 6.15 12.41
C GLY A 58 5.39 7.11 11.52
N ASP A 59 5.34 8.37 11.94
CA ASP A 59 4.61 9.41 11.23
C ASP A 59 5.06 9.56 9.77
N LEU A 60 6.27 9.18 9.37
CA LEU A 60 6.68 9.26 7.96
C LEU A 60 5.91 8.32 7.02
N PHE A 61 5.03 7.46 7.54
CA PHE A 61 4.20 6.57 6.74
C PHE A 61 3.19 7.36 5.88
N PRO A 62 3.32 7.30 4.54
CA PRO A 62 2.43 8.04 3.66
C PRO A 62 1.06 7.36 3.55
N ARG A 63 0.04 8.17 3.25
CA ARG A 63 -1.31 7.69 2.98
C ARG A 63 -1.37 6.85 1.70
N ALA A 64 -1.91 5.63 1.81
CA ALA A 64 -2.21 4.76 0.67
C ALA A 64 -3.65 4.91 0.17
N SER A 65 -3.87 4.82 -1.15
CA SER A 65 -5.14 4.29 -1.66
C SER A 65 -5.16 2.78 -1.51
N VAL A 66 -6.37 2.20 -1.38
CA VAL A 66 -6.57 0.78 -1.12
C VAL A 66 -7.73 0.30 -1.98
N SER A 67 -7.60 -0.86 -2.61
CA SER A 67 -8.66 -1.49 -3.40
C SER A 67 -8.56 -3.00 -3.38
N THR A 68 -9.66 -3.68 -3.69
CA THR A 68 -9.69 -5.12 -3.98
C THR A 68 -9.57 -5.36 -5.49
N ASP A 69 -8.97 -6.49 -5.90
CA ASP A 69 -9.04 -6.99 -7.28
C ASP A 69 -10.22 -7.96 -7.48
N GLU A 70 -10.50 -8.34 -8.73
CA GLU A 70 -11.62 -9.23 -9.10
C GLU A 70 -11.63 -10.60 -8.40
N LYS A 71 -10.52 -10.98 -7.74
CA LYS A 71 -10.33 -12.26 -7.04
C LYS A 71 -10.28 -12.10 -5.51
N GLY A 72 -10.48 -10.91 -4.97
CA GLY A 72 -10.39 -10.66 -3.53
C GLY A 72 -8.96 -10.38 -3.04
N GLY A 73 -8.00 -10.10 -3.92
CA GLY A 73 -6.66 -9.64 -3.57
C GLY A 73 -6.67 -8.15 -3.20
N ILE A 74 -5.75 -7.70 -2.35
CA ILE A 74 -5.65 -6.28 -1.97
C ILE A 74 -4.50 -5.61 -2.71
N ARG A 75 -4.74 -4.41 -3.24
CA ARG A 75 -3.73 -3.49 -3.74
C ARG A 75 -3.71 -2.23 -2.89
N LEU A 76 -2.53 -1.89 -2.36
CA LEU A 76 -2.27 -0.59 -1.77
C LEU A 76 -1.35 0.20 -2.70
N THR A 77 -1.66 1.47 -2.92
CA THR A 77 -0.89 2.33 -3.81
C THR A 77 -0.53 3.63 -3.11
N TRP A 78 0.74 4.00 -3.19
CA TRP A 78 1.29 5.29 -2.77
C TRP A 78 1.89 5.98 -3.98
N SER A 79 1.38 7.16 -4.34
CA SER A 79 1.82 7.90 -5.52
C SER A 79 2.28 9.32 -5.18
N LYS A 80 3.17 9.84 -6.03
CA LYS A 80 3.69 11.21 -5.99
C LYS A 80 3.63 11.78 -7.40
N GLN A 81 3.23 13.05 -7.52
CA GLN A 81 3.02 13.69 -8.83
C GLN A 81 4.23 14.44 -9.37
N ALA A 82 5.19 14.80 -8.50
CA ALA A 82 6.36 15.59 -8.87
C ALA A 82 7.56 15.22 -7.97
N PRO A 83 8.43 14.30 -8.43
CA PRO A 83 8.36 13.55 -9.69
C PRO A 83 7.21 12.53 -9.69
N ASP A 84 6.83 12.06 -10.88
CA ASP A 84 5.88 10.97 -11.05
C ASP A 84 6.53 9.66 -10.57
N ALA A 85 6.06 9.17 -9.43
CA ALA A 85 6.59 7.98 -8.79
C ALA A 85 5.49 7.25 -8.02
N GLU A 86 5.57 5.93 -8.00
CA GLU A 86 4.58 5.09 -7.34
C GLU A 86 5.21 3.88 -6.66
N VAL A 87 4.63 3.47 -5.53
CA VAL A 87 4.86 2.18 -4.88
C VAL A 87 3.51 1.49 -4.76
N ARG A 88 3.43 0.22 -5.16
CA ARG A 88 2.24 -0.64 -5.03
C ARG A 88 2.59 -1.88 -4.22
N LEU A 89 1.88 -2.12 -3.13
CA LEU A 89 1.87 -3.41 -2.45
C LEU A 89 0.67 -4.22 -2.94
N VAL A 90 0.94 -5.42 -3.48
CA VAL A 90 -0.12 -6.35 -3.89
C VAL A 90 -0.08 -7.58 -3.00
N CYS A 91 -1.22 -7.87 -2.36
CA CYS A 91 -1.45 -9.03 -1.51
C CYS A 91 -2.51 -9.93 -2.18
N PRO A 92 -2.10 -10.95 -2.95
CA PRO A 92 -3.03 -11.81 -3.69
C PRO A 92 -3.97 -12.61 -2.76
N ALA A 93 -5.18 -12.90 -3.25
CA ALA A 93 -6.09 -13.82 -2.58
C ALA A 93 -5.65 -15.28 -2.67
N ASP A 94 -5.12 -15.66 -3.84
CA ASP A 94 -4.66 -17.01 -4.15
C ASP A 94 -3.54 -17.44 -3.20
N LEU A 95 -3.65 -18.63 -2.61
CA LEU A 95 -2.68 -19.19 -1.67
C LEU A 95 -1.31 -19.44 -2.32
N GLU A 96 -1.27 -19.78 -3.61
CA GLU A 96 -0.05 -20.10 -4.35
C GLU A 96 0.71 -18.83 -4.78
N GLN A 97 0.04 -17.68 -4.79
CA GLN A 97 0.65 -16.41 -5.13
C GLN A 97 1.22 -15.69 -3.89
N GLN A 98 2.43 -15.19 -4.05
CA GLN A 98 3.12 -14.40 -3.05
C GLN A 98 2.82 -12.91 -3.22
N ALA A 99 2.86 -12.16 -2.12
CA ALA A 99 2.83 -10.71 -2.19
C ALA A 99 4.09 -10.18 -2.89
N TYR A 100 3.92 -9.06 -3.59
CA TYR A 100 5.00 -8.36 -4.27
C TYR A 100 4.85 -6.85 -4.10
N LEU A 101 5.98 -6.15 -4.18
CA LEU A 101 6.03 -4.70 -4.28
C LEU A 101 6.38 -4.35 -5.71
N TYR A 102 5.60 -3.49 -6.33
CA TYR A 102 5.97 -2.83 -7.57
C TYR A 102 6.34 -1.38 -7.24
N HIS A 103 7.36 -0.84 -7.86
CA HIS A 103 7.69 0.57 -7.74
C HIS A 103 8.13 1.14 -9.08
N GLU A 104 7.81 2.40 -9.35
CA GLU A 104 8.15 3.09 -10.58
C GLU A 104 8.49 4.56 -10.33
N MET A 105 9.37 5.12 -11.17
CA MET A 105 9.63 6.56 -11.29
C MET A 105 10.03 6.87 -12.73
N GLY A 106 9.17 7.61 -13.44
CA GLY A 106 9.29 7.78 -14.89
C GLY A 106 9.33 6.42 -15.59
N ASP A 107 10.35 6.20 -16.43
CA ASP A 107 10.49 4.94 -17.19
C ASP A 107 11.15 3.80 -16.39
N ASN A 108 11.63 4.05 -15.17
CA ASN A 108 12.28 3.04 -14.34
C ASN A 108 11.26 2.38 -13.43
N TYR A 109 11.15 1.05 -13.52
CA TYR A 109 10.29 0.27 -12.64
C TYR A 109 10.96 -1.07 -12.28
N ALA A 110 10.58 -1.62 -11.12
CA ALA A 110 10.91 -3.01 -10.78
C ALA A 110 9.85 -3.62 -9.88
N VAL A 111 9.99 -4.93 -9.67
CA VAL A 111 9.14 -5.74 -8.80
C VAL A 111 10.00 -6.49 -7.80
N GLU A 112 9.71 -6.30 -6.53
CA GLU A 112 10.31 -7.05 -5.45
C GLU A 112 9.37 -8.18 -4.99
N ARG A 113 9.94 -9.39 -4.88
CA ARG A 113 9.27 -10.58 -4.36
C ARG A 113 9.70 -10.86 -2.92
N ASP A 114 9.05 -11.80 -2.24
CA ASP A 114 9.31 -12.13 -0.84
C ASP A 114 9.18 -10.90 0.08
N VAL A 115 8.07 -10.17 -0.07
CA VAL A 115 7.84 -8.89 0.59
C VAL A 115 7.90 -9.00 2.11
N THR A 116 8.77 -8.18 2.68
CA THR A 116 8.92 -7.96 4.13
C THR A 116 8.51 -6.54 4.49
N ALA A 117 8.21 -6.30 5.77
CA ALA A 117 7.92 -4.96 6.27
C ALA A 117 9.10 -4.00 6.04
N SER A 118 10.34 -4.45 6.27
CA SER A 118 11.54 -3.64 6.01
C SER A 118 11.71 -3.24 4.55
N MET A 119 11.29 -4.10 3.61
CA MET A 119 11.34 -3.75 2.19
C MET A 119 10.25 -2.75 1.80
N LEU A 120 9.05 -2.86 2.39
CA LEU A 120 8.02 -1.84 2.23
C LEU A 120 8.52 -0.49 2.78
N VAL A 121 9.08 -0.49 3.98
CA VAL A 121 9.69 0.71 4.61
C VAL A 121 10.70 1.38 3.67
N TYR A 122 11.64 0.61 3.13
CA TYR A 122 12.67 1.13 2.22
C TYR A 122 12.05 1.88 1.02
N TRP A 123 11.04 1.28 0.36
CA TRP A 123 10.40 1.91 -0.79
C TRP A 123 9.50 3.09 -0.43
N LEU A 124 8.86 3.08 0.73
CA LEU A 124 8.10 4.22 1.23
C LEU A 124 9.01 5.41 1.56
N GLU A 125 10.17 5.17 2.18
CA GLU A 125 11.16 6.20 2.44
C GLU A 125 11.75 6.76 1.15
N TRP A 126 12.04 5.90 0.18
CA TRP A 126 12.44 6.31 -1.17
C TRP A 126 11.39 7.22 -1.82
N LEU A 127 10.12 6.83 -1.79
CA LEU A 127 9.02 7.63 -2.36
C LEU A 127 8.87 8.99 -1.66
N ASN A 128 9.04 9.03 -0.35
CA ASN A 128 8.99 10.28 0.42
C ASN A 128 10.12 11.25 0.03
N GLN A 129 11.29 10.74 -0.32
CA GLN A 129 12.46 11.52 -0.72
C GLN A 129 12.46 11.92 -2.21
N ALA A 130 11.73 11.18 -3.05
CA ALA A 130 11.67 11.41 -4.50
C ALA A 130 11.30 12.84 -4.91
#